data_AF-A0A972ISK9-F1
#
_entry.id   AF-A0A972ISK9-F1
#
_cell.length_a   1.000
_cell.length_b   1.000
_cell.length_c   1.000
_cell.angle_alpha   90.00
_cell.angle_beta   90.00
_cell.angle_gamma   90.00
#
_symmetry.space_group_name_H-M   'P 1'
#
loop_
_entity.id
_entity.type
_entity.pdbx_description
1 polymer ?
#
loop_
_entity_poly.entity_id
_entity_poly.type
_entity_poly.pdbx_seq_one_letter_code
_entity_poly.pdbx_strand_id
1 'polypeptide(L)' 'MFLATVKASPVYELLGAGGLPTDLYPGTDVGLMEQPLAWRQHHGGHESGPNWPYFLDFFDRFVVRNK' A
#
# COMPACT_ATOMS: atom_id res chain seq x y z
N MET A 1 -1.96 8.81 7.96
CA MET A 1 -1.82 8.16 6.63
C MET A 1 -2.65 6.89 6.53
N PHE A 2 -2.48 5.88 7.40
CA PHE A 2 -3.21 4.60 7.30
C PHE A 2 -4.74 4.73 7.13
N LEU A 3 -5.43 5.42 8.04
CA LEU A 3 -6.89 5.60 7.95
C LEU A 3 -7.33 6.35 6.68
N ALA A 4 -6.50 7.24 6.13
CA ALA A 4 -6.82 7.88 4.86
C ALA A 4 -6.79 6.87 3.70
N THR A 5 -5.80 5.96 3.69
CA THR A 5 -5.74 4.84 2.76
C THR A 5 -6.96 3.91 2.92
N VAL A 6 -7.33 3.54 4.15
CA VAL A 6 -8.54 2.74 4.43
C VAL A 6 -9.79 3.40 3.86
N LYS A 7 -9.95 4.72 4.06
CA LYS A 7 -11.13 5.45 3.58
C LYS A 7 -11.12 5.71 2.06
N ALA A 8 -10.00 5.46 1.38
CA ALA A 8 -9.93 5.47 -0.08
C ALA A 8 -10.35 4.14 -0.72
N SER A 9 -10.34 3.03 0.03
CA SER A 9 -10.71 1.68 -0.46
C SER A 9 -12.02 1.66 -1.26
N PRO A 10 -13.14 2.29 -0.82
CA PRO A 10 -14.41 2.21 -1.55
C PRO A 10 -14.35 2.78 -2.98
N VAL A 11 -13.49 3.78 -3.23
CA VAL A 11 -13.33 4.35 -4.57
C VAL A 11 -12.48 3.45 -5.47
N TYR A 12 -11.46 2.79 -4.92
CA TYR A 12 -10.69 1.79 -5.67
C TYR A 12 -11.58 0.60 -6.06
N GLU A 13 -12.39 0.12 -5.11
CA GLU A 13 -13.39 -0.93 -5.33
C GLU A 13 -14.42 -0.54 -6.39
N LEU A 14 -14.94 0.69 -6.33
CA LEU A 14 -15.85 1.23 -7.36
C LEU A 14 -15.22 1.22 -8.76
N LEU A 15 -13.91 1.43 -8.86
CA LEU A 15 -13.17 1.43 -10.12
C LEU A 15 -12.67 0.03 -10.53
N GLY A 16 -13.07 -1.03 -9.81
CA GLY A 16 -12.73 -2.42 -10.12
C GLY A 16 -11.35 -2.87 -9.61
N ALA A 17 -10.70 -2.06 -8.77
CA ALA A 17 -9.46 -2.39 -8.09
C ALA A 17 -9.71 -2.86 -6.64
N GLY A 18 -8.74 -3.51 -6.00
CA GLY A 18 -8.87 -3.86 -4.58
C GLY A 18 -8.48 -2.70 -3.65
N GLY A 19 -9.19 -2.62 -2.51
CA GLY A 19 -8.84 -1.77 -1.38
C GLY A 19 -7.96 -2.48 -0.34
N LEU A 20 -7.78 -1.85 0.82
CA LEU A 20 -7.11 -2.49 1.96
C LEU A 20 -8.00 -3.58 2.60
N PRO A 21 -7.44 -4.74 2.99
CA PRO A 21 -8.21 -5.87 3.53
C PRO A 21 -8.64 -5.69 4.99
N THR A 22 -8.21 -4.62 5.66
CA THR A 22 -8.52 -4.34 7.06
C THR A 22 -8.40 -2.85 7.36
N ASP A 23 -9.15 -2.38 8.35
CA ASP A 23 -9.01 -1.06 8.97
C ASP A 23 -8.23 -1.09 10.30
N LEU A 24 -7.71 -2.26 10.67
CA LEU A 24 -6.82 -2.44 11.81
C LEU A 24 -5.38 -2.20 11.39
N TYR A 25 -4.66 -1.42 12.20
CA TYR A 25 -3.24 -1.15 11.96
C TYR A 25 -2.47 -2.48 11.94
N PRO A 26 -1.80 -2.84 10.82
CA PRO A 26 -1.21 -4.17 10.66
C PRO A 26 0.12 -4.33 11.40
N GLY A 27 0.67 -3.26 11.97
CA GLY A 27 1.98 -3.25 12.61
C GLY A 27 3.06 -2.54 11.79
N THR A 28 4.14 -2.17 12.45
CA THR A 28 5.35 -1.65 11.79
C THR A 28 6.05 -2.77 11.04
N ASP A 29 6.58 -2.47 9.86
CA ASP A 29 7.20 -3.40 8.91
C ASP A 29 6.28 -4.49 8.35
N VAL A 30 4.97 -4.42 8.64
CA VAL A 30 3.94 -5.28 8.06
C VAL A 30 3.23 -4.53 6.92
N GLY A 31 3.31 -5.07 5.70
CA GLY A 31 2.76 -4.46 4.50
C GLY A 31 1.42 -5.05 4.07
N LEU A 32 0.49 -4.19 3.67
CA LEU A 32 -0.73 -4.53 2.94
C LEU A 32 -0.51 -4.13 1.47
N MET A 33 0.14 -4.99 0.69
CA MET A 33 0.73 -4.63 -0.61
C MET A 33 0.17 -5.43 -1.80
N GLU A 34 -0.87 -6.25 -1.58
CA GLU A 34 -1.42 -7.14 -2.61
C GLU A 34 -2.37 -6.46 -3.60
N GLN A 35 -2.70 -5.20 -3.38
CA GLN A 35 -3.64 -4.42 -4.16
C GLN A 35 -2.99 -3.12 -4.65
N PRO A 36 -3.50 -2.50 -5.74
CA PRO A 36 -2.99 -1.23 -6.25
C PRO A 36 -3.19 -0.06 -5.27
N LEU A 37 -4.09 -0.20 -4.28
CA LEU A 37 -4.10 0.62 -3.07
C LEU A 37 -3.36 -0.12 -1.96
N ALA A 38 -2.18 0.36 -1.59
CA ALA A 38 -1.27 -0.32 -0.66
C ALA A 38 -0.88 0.54 0.54
N TRP A 39 -0.46 -0.10 1.63
CA TRP A 39 0.06 0.57 2.82
C TRP A 39 1.20 -0.23 3.48
N ARG A 40 2.27 0.46 3.89
CA ARG A 40 3.34 -0.06 4.74
C ARG A 40 4.03 1.07 5.52
N GLN A 41 4.15 0.92 6.83
CA GLN A 41 5.01 1.78 7.66
C GLN A 41 6.31 1.04 8.00
N HIS A 42 7.45 1.69 7.80
CA HIS A 42 8.74 1.15 8.23
C HIS A 42 9.12 1.59 9.65
N HIS A 43 10.11 0.92 10.23
CA HIS A 43 10.67 1.25 11.54
C HIS A 43 11.51 2.53 11.60
N GLY A 44 12.03 3.00 10.46
CA GLY A 44 12.82 4.24 10.37
C GLY A 44 12.03 5.52 10.69
N GLY A 45 12.74 6.65 10.77
CA GLY A 45 12.18 7.97 11.05
C GLY A 45 11.56 8.66 9.83
N HIS A 46 11.75 9.98 9.70
CA HIS A 46 11.33 10.71 8.50
C HIS A 46 12.33 10.53 7.35
N GLU A 47 12.36 9.33 6.80
CA GLU A 47 13.20 8.92 5.68
C GLU A 47 12.44 7.97 4.75
N SER A 48 12.98 7.68 3.57
CA SER A 48 12.33 6.78 2.60
C SER A 48 13.07 5.46 2.38
N GLY A 49 14.33 5.36 2.84
CA GLY A 49 15.24 4.24 2.62
C GLY A 49 14.60 2.86 2.82
N PRO A 50 14.04 2.57 4.01
CA PRO A 50 13.51 1.24 4.32
C PRO A 50 12.30 0.79 3.48
N ASN A 51 11.62 1.72 2.78
CA ASN A 51 10.48 1.40 1.92
C ASN A 51 10.84 1.24 0.44
N TRP A 52 12.03 1.66 -0.01
CA TRP A 52 12.40 1.60 -1.43
C TRP A 52 12.26 0.21 -2.07
N PRO A 53 12.72 -0.90 -1.45
CA PRO A 53 12.54 -2.23 -2.04
C PRO A 53 11.07 -2.61 -2.25
N TYR A 54 10.20 -2.25 -1.31
CA TYR A 54 8.75 -2.52 -1.39
C TYR A 54 8.07 -1.64 -2.43
N PHE A 55 8.52 -0.39 -2.58
CA PHE A 55 8.03 0.50 -3.63
C PHE A 55 8.41 -0.01 -5.03
N LEU A 56 9.64 -0.49 -5.22
CA LEU A 56 10.08 -1.03 -6.50
C LEU A 56 9.28 -2.30 -6.89
N ASP A 57 9.02 -3.19 -5.93
CA ASP A 57 8.14 -4.36 -6.13
C ASP A 57 6.71 -3.92 -6.51
N PHE A 58 6.12 -2.99 -5.75
CA PHE A 58 4.82 -2.42 -6.07
C PHE A 58 4.77 -1.81 -7.47
N PHE A 59 5.81 -1.04 -7.85
CA PHE A 59 5.89 -0.37 -9.13
C PHE A 59 5.98 -1.36 -10.29
N ASP A 60 6.80 -2.42 -10.16
CA ASP A 60 6.86 -3.48 -11.15
C ASP A 60 5.50 -4.16 -11.34
N ARG A 61 4.86 -4.55 -10.23
CA ARG A 61 3.57 -5.26 -10.23
C ARG A 61 2.43 -4.44 -10.82
N PHE A 62 2.27 -3.18 -10.42
CA PHE A 62 1.06 -2.41 -10.68
C PHE A 62 1.22 -1.28 -11.71
N VAL A 63 2.45 -0.89 -12.05
CA VAL A 63 2.70 0.19 -13.02
C VAL A 63 3.38 -0.31 -14.28
N VAL A 64 4.38 -1.19 -14.17
CA VAL A 64 5.11 -1.72 -15.34
C VAL A 64 4.35 -2.86 -15.99
N ARG A 65 3.96 -3.89 -15.21
CA ARG A 65 3.35 -5.13 -15.74
C ARG A 65 1.85 -5.03 -16.03
N ASN A 66 1.19 -3.99 -15.55
CA ASN A 66 -0.26 -3.77 -15.72
C ASN A 66 -0.60 -2.98 -17.01
N LYS A 67 0.21 -3.11 -18.07
CA LYS A 67 -0.10 -2.64 -19.42
C LYS A 67 -0.69 -3.75 -20.27
#